data_AF-A0A5J5KXY0-F1
#
_entry.id   AF-A0A5J5KXY0-F1
#
_cell.length_a   1.000
_cell.length_b   1.000
_cell.length_c   1.000
_cell.angle_alpha   90.00
_cell.angle_beta   90.00
_cell.angle_gamma   90.00
#
_symmetry.space_group_name_H-M   'P 1'
#
loop_
_entity.id
_entity.type
_entity.pdbx_description
1 polymer ?
#
loop_
_entity_poly.entity_id
_entity_poly.type
_entity_poly.pdbx_seq_one_letter_code
_entity_poly.pdbx_strand_id
1 'polypeptide(L)'
;MNAVKLRTAALGSSAAVLLLLTACGQGDGDASPTSAPETSASTETTTPAADPSATPSATDEAPSDEPTVPETTNPVATPTATPSPTQTEAPPTEPADEGCADLTGEEAVQMWGPEVPPYDAGFDQWEWDLDYAVTDGYDPCADLSSIILPIQGSTASSPHAVMFFHHGDYVGTATAEALGFYPDVQRVDDATLTITYHYPLDGESNAGASGRAVSTFHWDDASQSVQHSGEFPPYVEQ
;
A
#
# COMPACT_ATOMS: atom_id res chain seq x y z
N MET A 1 -37.95 -37.23 -13.82
CA MET A 1 -38.62 -36.85 -12.55
C MET A 1 -37.66 -37.18 -11.41
N ASN A 2 -36.76 -36.26 -11.07
CA ASN A 2 -35.86 -36.42 -9.92
C ASN A 2 -36.06 -35.24 -8.96
N ALA A 3 -36.27 -35.57 -7.70
CA ALA A 3 -36.82 -34.71 -6.66
C ALA A 3 -35.80 -33.66 -6.18
N VAL A 4 -36.28 -32.41 -6.09
CA VAL A 4 -35.62 -31.30 -5.41
C VAL A 4 -35.69 -31.55 -3.90
N LYS A 5 -34.52 -31.55 -3.25
CA LYS A 5 -34.39 -31.73 -1.79
C LYS A 5 -34.46 -30.34 -1.15
N LEU A 6 -35.64 -29.93 -0.68
CA LEU A 6 -35.81 -28.72 0.14
C LEU A 6 -35.04 -28.90 1.45
N ARG A 7 -34.12 -27.97 1.75
CA ARG A 7 -33.55 -27.82 3.10
C ARG A 7 -34.34 -26.75 3.84
N THR A 8 -34.93 -27.19 4.94
CA THR A 8 -35.81 -26.45 5.85
C THR A 8 -35.04 -25.35 6.57
N ALA A 9 -35.54 -24.10 6.49
CA ALA A 9 -35.11 -23.01 7.34
C ALA A 9 -35.64 -23.21 8.77
N ALA A 10 -34.77 -23.16 9.77
CA ALA A 10 -35.16 -23.14 11.17
C ALA A 10 -35.13 -21.68 11.65
N LEU A 11 -36.32 -21.13 11.95
CA LEU A 11 -36.49 -19.89 12.68
C LEU A 11 -36.16 -20.10 14.16
N GLY A 12 -35.15 -19.41 14.68
CA GLY A 12 -34.87 -19.31 16.11
C GLY A 12 -35.44 -18.01 16.67
N SER A 13 -36.40 -18.16 17.58
CA SER A 13 -37.17 -17.07 18.21
C SER A 13 -36.38 -16.18 19.16
N SER A 14 -36.86 -14.94 19.24
CA SER A 14 -36.53 -13.82 20.11
C SER A 14 -36.39 -14.13 21.61
N ALA A 15 -35.49 -13.39 22.26
CA ALA A 15 -35.67 -12.96 23.65
C ALA A 15 -35.09 -11.55 23.82
N ALA A 16 -35.97 -10.54 23.74
CA ALA A 16 -35.68 -9.20 24.22
C ALA A 16 -35.75 -9.22 25.75
N VAL A 17 -34.67 -8.80 26.42
CA VAL A 17 -34.67 -8.53 27.86
C VAL A 17 -34.37 -7.05 28.05
N LEU A 18 -35.44 -6.27 28.26
CA LEU A 18 -35.40 -4.94 28.87
C LEU A 18 -35.31 -5.13 30.39
N LEU A 19 -34.29 -4.57 31.05
CA LEU A 19 -34.27 -4.34 32.49
C LEU A 19 -33.56 -3.02 32.84
N LEU A 20 -34.41 -1.99 32.98
CA LEU A 20 -34.50 -0.93 34.00
C LEU A 20 -33.28 -0.07 34.41
N LEU A 21 -33.51 1.24 34.29
CA LEU A 21 -32.77 2.38 34.82
C LEU A 21 -32.73 2.43 36.36
N THR A 22 -31.58 2.78 36.92
CA THR A 22 -31.37 3.44 38.23
C THR A 22 -30.16 4.38 38.09
N ALA A 23 -30.33 5.70 38.03
CA ALA A 23 -30.65 6.69 39.06
C ALA A 23 -29.41 7.22 39.85
N CYS A 24 -29.08 8.49 39.53
CA CYS A 24 -28.51 9.58 40.33
C CYS A 24 -27.22 9.39 41.15
N GLY A 25 -26.19 10.16 40.77
CA GLY A 25 -25.11 10.63 41.63
C GLY A 25 -24.72 12.06 41.25
N GLN A 26 -25.43 13.04 41.83
CA GLN A 26 -25.17 14.48 41.71
C GLN A 26 -23.95 14.82 42.58
N GLY A 27 -22.91 15.37 41.97
CA GLY A 27 -21.74 15.90 42.66
C GLY A 27 -21.47 17.33 42.21
N ASP A 28 -22.20 18.27 42.80
CA ASP A 28 -21.93 19.70 42.68
C ASP A 28 -20.63 20.03 43.43
N GLY A 29 -19.58 20.38 42.68
CA GLY A 29 -18.31 20.88 43.19
C GLY A 29 -17.96 22.21 42.55
N ASP A 30 -18.60 23.27 43.06
CA ASP A 30 -18.27 24.67 42.78
C ASP A 30 -16.91 25.01 43.42
N ALA A 31 -15.94 25.45 42.60
CA ALA A 31 -14.90 26.38 42.99
C ALA A 31 -14.07 26.80 41.76
N SER A 32 -14.51 27.83 41.04
CA SER A 32 -13.55 28.81 40.52
C SER A 32 -13.19 29.76 41.65
N PRO A 33 -11.93 30.21 41.73
CA PRO A 33 -11.78 31.65 41.53
C PRO A 33 -10.51 32.08 40.78
N THR A 34 -10.66 33.23 40.11
CA THR A 34 -9.65 34.28 39.93
C THR A 34 -8.65 34.16 38.78
N SER A 35 -9.03 34.79 37.67
CA SER A 35 -8.36 35.92 37.01
C SER A 35 -6.83 36.08 37.05
N ALA A 36 -6.27 35.98 35.84
CA ALA A 36 -5.49 37.02 35.13
C ALA A 36 -3.96 37.10 35.42
N PRO A 37 -3.21 37.94 34.66
CA PRO A 37 -2.63 37.57 33.36
C PRO A 37 -1.13 37.85 33.33
N GLU A 38 -0.30 37.07 32.63
CA GLU A 38 1.10 37.47 32.44
C GLU A 38 1.56 37.19 31.01
N THR A 39 1.73 38.31 30.30
CA THR A 39 2.51 38.54 29.10
C THR A 39 3.94 38.03 29.25
N SER A 40 4.45 37.31 28.24
CA SER A 40 5.87 37.18 27.86
C SER A 40 5.87 36.49 26.48
N ALA A 41 6.17 37.09 25.31
CA ALA A 41 7.15 38.11 24.94
C ALA A 41 8.58 37.73 25.34
N SER A 42 9.20 36.84 24.54
CA SER A 42 10.64 36.63 24.34
C SER A 42 10.81 35.47 23.35
N THR A 43 11.66 35.46 22.34
CA THR A 43 12.64 36.41 21.81
C THR A 43 12.99 35.85 20.43
N GLU A 44 12.86 36.65 19.38
CA GLU A 44 13.53 36.37 18.10
C GLU A 44 15.03 36.27 18.36
N THR A 45 15.61 35.12 18.06
CA THR A 45 17.07 34.99 17.95
C THR A 45 17.41 35.22 16.48
N THR A 46 17.72 36.48 16.17
CA THR A 46 18.30 36.88 14.90
C THR A 46 19.76 36.44 14.86
N THR A 47 20.05 35.40 14.09
CA THR A 47 21.41 35.10 13.64
C THR A 47 21.77 36.06 12.51
N PRO A 48 22.88 36.80 12.60
CA PRO A 48 23.32 37.66 11.51
C PRO A 48 24.03 36.87 10.40
N ALA A 49 23.61 37.16 9.17
CA ALA A 49 24.39 37.28 7.94
C ALA A 49 25.39 36.16 7.56
N ALA A 50 24.99 35.36 6.56
CA ALA A 50 25.89 34.92 5.50
C ALA A 50 25.34 35.40 4.14
N ASP A 51 26.28 35.92 3.36
CA ASP A 51 26.22 36.76 2.17
C ASP A 51 25.33 36.28 1.00
N PRO A 52 24.61 37.19 0.30
CA PRO A 52 24.01 36.94 -1.00
C PRO A 52 24.97 37.36 -2.13
N SER A 53 25.58 36.39 -2.82
CA SER A 53 26.27 36.65 -4.08
C SER A 53 25.61 35.90 -5.23
N ALA A 54 24.68 36.61 -5.88
CA ALA A 54 24.25 36.33 -7.24
C ALA A 54 24.80 37.45 -8.14
N THR A 55 25.53 37.13 -9.22
CA THR A 55 25.27 37.65 -10.58
C THR A 55 26.21 37.02 -11.64
N PRO A 56 25.83 37.06 -12.94
CA PRO A 56 26.19 36.09 -13.98
C PRO A 56 27.20 36.61 -15.02
N SER A 57 27.65 35.72 -15.91
CA SER A 57 28.07 35.99 -17.32
C SER A 57 28.11 34.61 -18.02
N ALA A 58 27.34 34.29 -19.08
CA ALA A 58 27.19 34.90 -20.41
C ALA A 58 28.50 34.95 -21.19
N THR A 59 28.65 34.04 -22.16
CA THR A 59 29.39 34.12 -23.46
C THR A 59 29.17 32.74 -24.10
N ASP A 60 28.24 32.59 -25.05
CA ASP A 60 28.41 32.81 -26.50
C ASP A 60 29.33 31.76 -27.13
N GLU A 61 28.75 30.80 -27.85
CA GLU A 61 29.04 30.60 -29.29
C GLU A 61 28.24 29.38 -29.80
N ALA A 62 27.35 29.65 -30.76
CA ALA A 62 26.97 28.68 -31.77
C ALA A 62 28.16 28.49 -32.73
N PRO A 63 28.25 27.36 -33.45
CA PRO A 63 27.78 27.46 -34.82
C PRO A 63 27.02 26.24 -35.34
N SER A 64 26.17 26.55 -36.31
CA SER A 64 25.61 25.69 -37.35
C SER A 64 26.68 24.92 -38.11
N ASP A 65 26.39 23.67 -38.46
CA ASP A 65 26.89 23.04 -39.68
C ASP A 65 25.89 21.94 -40.13
N GLU A 66 24.95 22.33 -40.99
CA GLU A 66 24.56 21.52 -42.15
C GLU A 66 25.77 21.59 -43.12
N PRO A 67 26.07 20.59 -43.98
CA PRO A 67 25.30 20.51 -45.21
C PRO A 67 25.33 19.17 -46.00
N THR A 68 24.50 19.14 -47.05
CA THR A 68 24.76 18.59 -48.40
C THR A 68 24.52 17.09 -48.71
N VAL A 69 23.37 16.90 -49.35
CA VAL A 69 23.00 15.92 -50.40
C VAL A 69 24.08 15.74 -51.48
N PRO A 70 24.23 14.53 -52.05
CA PRO A 70 24.22 14.48 -53.52
C PRO A 70 23.15 13.54 -54.11
N GLU A 71 22.35 14.11 -55.01
CA GLU A 71 21.68 13.40 -56.11
C GLU A 71 22.71 12.66 -56.97
N THR A 72 22.34 11.51 -57.56
CA THR A 72 22.48 11.23 -59.00
C THR A 72 21.99 9.81 -59.37
N THR A 73 20.91 9.80 -60.16
CA THR A 73 20.51 8.87 -61.26
C THR A 73 20.07 7.41 -61.01
N ASN A 74 18.76 7.21 -61.27
CA ASN A 74 18.03 6.04 -61.82
C ASN A 74 18.78 5.27 -62.96
N PRO A 75 18.48 3.97 -63.24
CA PRO A 75 17.14 3.53 -63.65
C PRO A 75 16.62 2.11 -63.28
N VAL A 76 15.29 2.03 -63.19
CA VAL A 76 14.36 1.00 -63.71
C VAL A 76 14.77 -0.48 -63.62
N ALA A 77 14.05 -1.22 -62.78
CA ALA A 77 13.46 -2.51 -63.14
C ALA A 77 12.32 -2.88 -62.18
N THR A 78 11.08 -2.83 -62.66
CA THR A 78 9.96 -3.62 -62.12
C THR A 78 10.07 -5.02 -62.74
N PRO A 79 9.87 -6.10 -61.97
CA PRO A 79 8.54 -6.68 -61.99
C PRO A 79 8.04 -7.19 -60.61
N THR A 80 6.75 -6.98 -60.41
CA THR A 80 5.80 -7.73 -59.59
C THR A 80 6.33 -8.94 -58.81
N ALA A 81 6.38 -8.82 -57.48
CA ALA A 81 6.26 -9.95 -56.58
C ALA A 81 5.30 -9.57 -55.44
N THR A 82 4.19 -10.29 -55.39
CA THR A 82 3.18 -10.30 -54.33
C THR A 82 3.82 -10.37 -52.93
N PRO A 83 3.46 -9.51 -51.97
CA PRO A 83 3.84 -9.75 -50.58
C PRO A 83 3.03 -10.94 -50.07
N SER A 84 3.69 -12.09 -49.86
CA SER A 84 3.17 -13.08 -48.92
C SER A 84 3.22 -12.46 -47.52
N PRO A 85 2.13 -12.50 -46.74
CA PRO A 85 2.22 -12.12 -45.34
C PRO A 85 3.18 -13.09 -44.65
N THR A 86 4.35 -12.59 -44.29
CA THR A 86 5.19 -13.26 -43.30
C THR A 86 4.41 -13.13 -42.00
N GLN A 87 3.76 -14.22 -41.60
CA GLN A 87 3.23 -14.34 -40.24
C GLN A 87 4.46 -14.27 -39.33
N THR A 88 4.62 -13.13 -38.66
CA THR A 88 5.43 -13.04 -37.45
C THR A 88 4.85 -14.08 -36.50
N GLU A 89 5.58 -15.19 -36.36
CA GLU A 89 5.33 -16.18 -35.33
C GLU A 89 5.44 -15.44 -33.99
N ALA A 90 4.31 -15.31 -33.29
CA ALA A 90 4.30 -14.85 -31.92
C ALA A 90 5.26 -15.75 -31.12
N PRO A 91 6.05 -15.21 -30.17
CA PRO A 91 6.88 -16.04 -29.32
C PRO A 91 6.01 -17.14 -28.68
N PRO A 92 6.56 -18.34 -28.44
CA PRO A 92 5.83 -19.38 -27.77
C PRO A 92 5.31 -18.83 -26.43
N THR A 93 3.99 -18.80 -26.26
CA THR A 93 3.40 -18.69 -24.94
C THR A 93 3.86 -19.93 -24.19
N GLU A 94 4.82 -19.77 -23.28
CA GLU A 94 5.13 -20.82 -22.30
C GLU A 94 3.82 -21.21 -21.63
N PRO A 95 3.57 -22.51 -21.41
CA PRO A 95 2.40 -22.93 -20.65
C PRO A 95 2.47 -22.22 -19.30
N ALA A 96 1.38 -21.55 -18.91
CA ALA A 96 1.20 -21.11 -17.54
C ALA A 96 1.53 -22.29 -16.63
N ASP A 97 2.48 -22.11 -15.72
CA ASP A 97 2.82 -23.12 -14.72
C ASP A 97 1.51 -23.42 -13.96
N GLU A 98 1.09 -24.69 -13.93
CA GLU A 98 -0.21 -25.09 -13.37
C GLU A 98 -0.18 -24.89 -11.85
N GLY A 99 -0.38 -23.64 -11.43
CA GLY A 99 -0.18 -23.20 -10.05
C GLY A 99 0.18 -21.73 -9.90
N CYS A 100 0.42 -20.97 -10.97
CA CYS A 100 0.64 -19.53 -10.87
C CYS A 100 -0.53 -18.72 -11.44
N ALA A 101 -0.81 -17.55 -10.84
CA ALA A 101 -1.70 -16.58 -11.47
C ALA A 101 -1.10 -15.98 -12.75
N ASP A 102 -1.97 -15.58 -13.67
CA ASP A 102 -1.58 -14.88 -14.91
C ASP A 102 -1.45 -13.35 -14.72
N LEU A 103 -1.73 -12.83 -13.52
CA LEU A 103 -1.76 -11.39 -13.24
C LEU A 103 -0.37 -10.88 -12.86
N THR A 104 0.04 -9.77 -13.47
CA THR A 104 1.12 -8.92 -12.95
C THR A 104 0.75 -8.33 -11.59
N GLY A 105 1.74 -7.81 -10.85
CA GLY A 105 1.49 -7.18 -9.56
C GLY A 105 0.54 -5.98 -9.68
N GLU A 106 0.67 -5.18 -10.74
CA GLU A 106 -0.20 -4.04 -11.00
C GLU A 106 -1.64 -4.48 -11.33
N GLU A 107 -1.80 -5.55 -12.12
CA GLU A 107 -3.13 -6.11 -12.39
C GLU A 107 -3.77 -6.72 -11.13
N ALA A 108 -2.97 -7.35 -10.27
CA ALA A 108 -3.40 -7.85 -8.98
C ALA A 108 -3.86 -6.71 -8.05
N VAL A 109 -3.15 -5.57 -8.03
CA VAL A 109 -3.60 -4.37 -7.30
C VAL A 109 -4.96 -3.89 -7.80
N GLN A 110 -5.14 -3.77 -9.11
CA GLN A 110 -6.39 -3.26 -9.68
C GLN A 110 -7.56 -4.23 -9.46
N MET A 111 -7.29 -5.53 -9.42
CA MET A 111 -8.30 -6.55 -9.17
C MET A 111 -8.68 -6.62 -7.69
N TRP A 112 -7.69 -6.71 -6.80
CA TRP A 112 -7.88 -7.08 -5.39
C TRP A 112 -7.77 -5.90 -4.42
N GLY A 113 -7.12 -4.81 -4.79
CA GLY A 113 -7.01 -3.60 -3.97
C GLY A 113 -8.35 -3.05 -3.47
N PRO A 114 -9.42 -3.01 -4.30
CA PRO A 114 -10.76 -2.62 -3.86
C PRO A 114 -11.42 -3.55 -2.83
N GLU A 115 -10.89 -4.76 -2.61
CA GLU A 115 -11.39 -5.66 -1.56
C GLU A 115 -10.83 -5.31 -0.17
N VAL A 116 -9.74 -4.55 -0.11
CA VAL A 116 -9.19 -4.04 1.16
C VAL A 116 -10.10 -2.90 1.63
N PRO A 117 -10.71 -3.01 2.83
CA PRO A 117 -11.52 -1.92 3.36
C PRO A 117 -10.72 -0.61 3.41
N PRO A 118 -11.34 0.55 3.12
CA PRO A 118 -10.69 1.84 3.29
C PRO A 118 -10.15 2.01 4.71
N TYR A 119 -9.07 2.77 4.86
CA TYR A 119 -8.54 3.05 6.19
C TYR A 119 -9.50 3.97 6.97
N ASP A 120 -10.02 3.50 8.09
CA ASP A 120 -10.88 4.27 8.99
C ASP A 120 -10.04 4.97 10.06
N ALA A 121 -9.96 6.30 9.99
CA ALA A 121 -9.29 7.13 10.98
C ALA A 121 -10.25 7.57 12.12
N GLY A 122 -11.42 6.93 12.25
CA GLY A 122 -12.48 7.20 13.22
C GLY A 122 -13.42 8.35 12.84
N PHE A 123 -12.88 9.43 12.26
CA PHE A 123 -13.67 10.58 11.80
C PHE A 123 -13.78 10.70 10.28
N ASP A 124 -12.85 10.08 9.56
CA ASP A 124 -12.75 10.10 8.10
C ASP A 124 -12.29 8.73 7.60
N GLN A 125 -12.72 8.37 6.39
CA GLN A 125 -12.24 7.19 5.67
C GLN A 125 -11.33 7.62 4.53
N TRP A 126 -10.19 6.94 4.40
CA TRP A 126 -9.16 7.24 3.41
C TRP A 126 -9.07 6.11 2.40
N GLU A 127 -9.15 6.46 1.12
CA GLU A 127 -9.02 5.52 0.01
C GLU A 127 -7.55 5.13 -0.21
N TRP A 128 -7.35 3.90 -0.68
CA TRP A 128 -6.05 3.39 -1.10
C TRP A 128 -5.60 4.01 -2.42
N ASP A 129 -4.32 4.33 -2.51
CA ASP A 129 -3.69 4.79 -3.73
C ASP A 129 -3.12 3.61 -4.50
N LEU A 130 -3.99 3.04 -5.34
CA LEU A 130 -3.68 1.85 -6.13
C LEU A 130 -2.55 2.11 -7.15
N ASP A 131 -2.44 3.35 -7.66
CA ASP A 131 -1.39 3.73 -8.62
C ASP A 131 0.00 3.80 -7.96
N TYR A 132 0.07 3.93 -6.63
CA TYR A 132 1.30 3.97 -5.84
C TYR A 132 1.52 2.72 -4.98
N ALA A 133 0.74 1.66 -5.22
CA ALA A 133 0.97 0.36 -4.59
C ALA A 133 2.38 -0.16 -4.91
N VAL A 134 3.03 -0.78 -3.92
CA VAL A 134 4.36 -1.38 -4.10
C VAL A 134 4.20 -2.87 -4.35
N THR A 135 4.57 -3.29 -5.57
CA THR A 135 4.37 -4.64 -6.10
C THR A 135 5.64 -5.49 -6.08
N ASP A 136 6.78 -4.96 -5.64
CA ASP A 136 8.07 -5.67 -5.61
C ASP A 136 8.05 -6.99 -4.81
N GLY A 137 7.14 -7.11 -3.83
CA GLY A 137 6.96 -8.32 -3.02
C GLY A 137 6.00 -9.34 -3.63
N TYR A 138 5.34 -9.01 -4.75
CA TYR A 138 4.37 -9.87 -5.40
C TYR A 138 5.07 -10.88 -6.30
N ASP A 139 4.65 -12.13 -6.16
CA ASP A 139 5.07 -13.25 -6.98
C ASP A 139 3.81 -14.09 -7.22
N PRO A 140 3.37 -14.25 -8.48
CA PRO A 140 2.17 -14.99 -8.81
C PRO A 140 2.31 -16.50 -8.61
N CYS A 141 3.52 -17.01 -8.36
CA CYS A 141 3.82 -18.42 -8.17
C CYS A 141 4.15 -18.78 -6.72
N ALA A 142 4.50 -17.81 -5.87
CA ALA A 142 4.92 -18.10 -4.50
C ALA A 142 3.74 -18.54 -3.61
N ASP A 143 4.04 -19.43 -2.65
CA ASP A 143 3.09 -19.84 -1.62
C ASP A 143 2.63 -18.66 -0.75
N LEU A 144 3.49 -17.65 -0.55
CA LEU A 144 3.12 -16.39 0.08
C LEU A 144 3.84 -15.23 -0.61
N SER A 145 3.09 -14.28 -1.13
CA SER A 145 3.61 -13.01 -1.66
C SER A 145 2.81 -11.83 -1.12
N SER A 146 3.30 -10.61 -1.35
CA SER A 146 2.68 -9.42 -0.74
C SER A 146 2.70 -8.19 -1.61
N ILE A 147 1.72 -7.32 -1.41
CA ILE A 147 1.65 -5.97 -1.98
C ILE A 147 1.40 -4.97 -0.86
N ILE A 148 2.04 -3.81 -0.93
CA ILE A 148 1.83 -2.73 0.05
C ILE A 148 0.96 -1.65 -0.57
N LEU A 149 -0.18 -1.35 0.05
CA LEU A 149 -1.06 -0.25 -0.34
C LEU A 149 -0.84 0.97 0.55
N PRO A 150 -0.40 2.12 0.00
CA PRO A 150 -0.44 3.40 0.67
C PRO A 150 -1.83 4.04 0.53
N ILE A 151 -2.17 4.99 1.39
CA ILE A 151 -3.33 5.88 1.19
C ILE A 151 -3.02 7.02 0.22
N GLN A 152 -4.06 7.63 -0.36
CA GLN A 152 -3.91 8.86 -1.15
C GLN A 152 -3.24 9.97 -0.34
N GLY A 153 -2.21 10.61 -0.91
CA GLY A 153 -1.50 11.71 -0.26
C GLY A 153 -0.65 11.26 0.95
N SER A 154 -0.21 9.99 0.95
CA SER A 154 0.63 9.41 1.99
C SER A 154 1.84 10.29 2.36
N THR A 155 2.11 10.35 3.66
CA THR A 155 3.29 10.97 4.27
C THR A 155 4.10 9.91 5.00
N ALA A 156 5.26 10.26 5.57
CA ALA A 156 6.16 9.28 6.19
C ALA A 156 5.52 8.42 7.31
N SER A 157 4.51 8.94 8.01
CA SER A 157 3.80 8.24 9.09
C SER A 157 2.41 7.75 8.70
N SER A 158 2.03 7.89 7.45
CA SER A 158 0.72 7.44 6.98
C SER A 158 0.59 5.92 7.08
N PRO A 159 -0.64 5.41 7.21
CA PRO A 159 -0.91 3.99 7.28
C PRO A 159 -0.65 3.29 5.95
N HIS A 160 -0.23 2.03 6.04
CA HIS A 160 -0.10 1.12 4.91
C HIS A 160 -0.81 -0.20 5.23
N ALA A 161 -1.55 -0.73 4.27
CA ALA A 161 -2.02 -2.11 4.32
C ALA A 161 -1.00 -3.00 3.61
N VAL A 162 -0.69 -4.15 4.20
CA VAL A 162 0.08 -5.21 3.53
C VAL A 162 -0.89 -6.31 3.15
N MET A 163 -1.16 -6.45 1.86
CA MET A 163 -1.96 -7.52 1.28
C MET A 163 -1.11 -8.77 1.12
N PHE A 164 -1.69 -9.94 1.33
CA PHE A 164 -1.09 -11.23 1.09
C PHE A 164 -1.76 -11.96 -0.05
N PHE A 165 -0.94 -12.70 -0.80
CA PHE A 165 -1.37 -13.52 -1.91
C PHE A 165 -0.77 -14.92 -1.79
N HIS A 166 -1.52 -15.93 -2.20
CA HIS A 166 -1.07 -17.31 -2.36
C HIS A 166 -1.24 -17.67 -3.83
N HIS A 167 -0.14 -17.93 -4.55
CA HIS A 167 -0.17 -18.17 -5.99
C HIS A 167 -0.93 -17.09 -6.79
N GLY A 168 -0.81 -15.83 -6.34
CA GLY A 168 -1.47 -14.66 -6.94
C GLY A 168 -2.96 -14.47 -6.59
N ASP A 169 -3.57 -15.39 -5.85
CA ASP A 169 -4.91 -15.20 -5.27
C ASP A 169 -4.80 -14.40 -3.96
N TYR A 170 -5.63 -13.37 -3.79
CA TYR A 170 -5.65 -12.56 -2.57
C TYR A 170 -6.21 -13.35 -1.37
N VAL A 171 -5.46 -13.40 -0.28
CA VAL A 171 -5.79 -14.19 0.93
C VAL A 171 -5.98 -13.34 2.19
N GLY A 172 -5.96 -12.02 2.07
CA GLY A 172 -6.23 -11.08 3.17
C GLY A 172 -5.06 -10.14 3.46
N THR A 173 -5.14 -9.41 4.57
CA THR A 173 -4.10 -8.46 5.01
C THR A 173 -3.31 -8.99 6.21
N ALA A 174 -2.11 -8.46 6.39
CA ALA A 174 -1.24 -8.79 7.53
C ALA A 174 -1.86 -8.43 8.89
N THR A 175 -2.67 -7.37 8.93
CA THR A 175 -3.39 -6.89 10.11
C THR A 175 -4.81 -6.48 9.71
N ALA A 176 -5.75 -6.54 10.66
CA ALA A 176 -7.13 -6.11 10.43
C ALA A 176 -7.23 -4.60 10.19
N GLU A 177 -6.45 -3.81 10.93
CA GLU A 177 -6.30 -2.37 10.73
C GLU A 177 -4.93 -2.07 10.12
N ALA A 178 -4.88 -1.13 9.17
CA ALA A 178 -3.63 -0.70 8.57
C ALA A 178 -2.75 0.06 9.58
N LEU A 179 -1.46 -0.20 9.55
CA LEU A 179 -0.53 0.35 10.53
C LEU A 179 0.22 1.54 9.94
N GLY A 180 0.44 2.56 10.77
CA GLY A 180 1.25 3.73 10.43
C GLY A 180 2.66 3.35 10.01
N PHE A 181 3.28 4.26 9.24
CA PHE A 181 4.64 4.15 8.70
C PHE A 181 4.78 3.06 7.64
N TYR A 182 5.78 3.22 6.78
CA TYR A 182 6.07 2.22 5.75
C TYR A 182 6.66 0.95 6.40
N PRO A 183 6.11 -0.25 6.13
CA PRO A 183 6.64 -1.49 6.65
C PRO A 183 7.81 -2.00 5.81
N ASP A 184 8.84 -2.60 6.44
CA ASP A 184 9.87 -3.31 5.70
C ASP A 184 9.45 -4.77 5.51
N VAL A 185 9.10 -5.17 4.29
CA VAL A 185 8.77 -6.56 3.96
C VAL A 185 10.00 -7.26 3.37
N GLN A 186 10.35 -8.42 3.93
CA GLN A 186 11.45 -9.25 3.47
C GLN A 186 10.98 -10.68 3.24
N ARG A 187 11.26 -11.21 2.05
CA ARG A 187 11.03 -12.61 1.72
C ARG A 187 12.11 -13.48 2.37
N VAL A 188 11.69 -14.48 3.14
CA VAL A 188 12.59 -15.49 3.74
C VAL A 188 12.71 -16.69 2.81
N ASP A 189 11.58 -17.17 2.32
CA ASP A 189 11.42 -18.24 1.33
C ASP A 189 10.08 -18.08 0.59
N ASP A 190 9.67 -19.08 -0.19
CA ASP A 190 8.46 -19.01 -1.02
C ASP A 190 7.18 -18.89 -0.19
N ALA A 191 7.15 -19.48 1.02
CA ALA A 191 5.97 -19.51 1.89
C ALA A 191 6.05 -18.53 3.06
N THR A 192 7.17 -17.83 3.25
CA THR A 192 7.45 -17.07 4.48
C THR A 192 7.94 -15.66 4.21
N LEU A 193 7.27 -14.69 4.84
CA LEU A 193 7.64 -13.28 4.84
C LEU A 193 7.92 -12.80 6.27
N THR A 194 8.88 -11.90 6.41
CA THR A 194 9.08 -11.12 7.66
C THR A 194 8.73 -9.67 7.38
N ILE A 195 7.95 -9.06 8.27
CA ILE A 195 7.57 -7.66 8.21
C ILE A 195 8.09 -6.95 9.45
N THR A 196 8.86 -5.89 9.26
CA THR A 196 9.26 -4.97 10.33
C THR A 196 8.34 -3.75 10.32
N TYR A 197 7.55 -3.61 11.38
CA TYR A 197 6.70 -2.45 11.61
C TYR A 197 7.44 -1.37 12.39
N HIS A 198 7.08 -0.13 12.10
CA HIS A 198 7.66 1.07 12.69
C HIS A 198 6.62 1.80 13.52
N TYR A 199 7.00 2.30 14.68
CA TYR A 199 6.09 3.05 15.56
C TYR A 199 6.83 3.96 16.53
N PRO A 200 6.21 5.04 17.03
CA PRO A 200 6.79 5.85 18.09
C PRO A 200 6.78 5.10 19.41
N LEU A 201 7.91 5.11 20.12
CA LEU A 201 7.97 4.66 21.52
C LEU A 201 7.29 5.68 22.45
N ASP A 202 7.05 5.28 23.70
CA ASP A 202 6.53 6.18 24.72
C ASP A 202 7.45 7.41 24.89
N GLY A 203 6.85 8.60 24.81
CA GLY A 203 7.56 9.88 24.88
C GLY A 203 8.19 10.35 23.56
N GLU A 204 8.13 9.58 22.47
CA GLU A 204 8.58 10.03 21.15
C GLU A 204 7.50 10.82 20.40
N SER A 205 7.95 11.76 19.57
CA SER A 205 7.08 12.36 18.56
C SER A 205 6.84 11.38 17.41
N ASN A 206 5.71 11.48 16.73
CA ASN A 206 5.39 10.67 15.56
C ASN A 206 6.45 10.78 14.43
N ALA A 207 7.01 11.96 14.22
CA ALA A 207 8.07 12.17 13.22
C ALA A 207 9.44 11.57 13.62
N GLY A 208 9.61 11.24 14.91
CA GLY A 208 10.85 10.69 15.48
C GLY A 208 10.75 9.22 15.84
N ALA A 209 9.79 8.49 15.28
CA ALA A 209 9.51 7.10 15.63
C ALA A 209 10.72 6.17 15.48
N SER A 210 11.18 5.59 16.59
CA SER A 210 12.31 4.65 16.61
C SER A 210 11.93 3.21 16.97
N GLY A 211 10.69 2.97 17.40
CA GLY A 211 10.18 1.65 17.71
C GLY A 211 10.16 0.72 16.50
N ARG A 212 10.44 -0.57 16.75
CA ARG A 212 10.40 -1.65 15.76
C ARG A 212 9.71 -2.87 16.35
N ALA A 213 8.89 -3.53 15.57
CA ALA A 213 8.28 -4.82 15.89
C ALA A 213 8.39 -5.73 14.68
N VAL A 214 8.85 -6.96 14.88
CA VAL A 214 9.11 -7.89 13.78
C VAL A 214 8.10 -9.03 13.85
N SER A 215 7.32 -9.17 12.78
CA SER A 215 6.34 -10.23 12.59
C SER A 215 6.75 -11.15 11.46
N THR A 216 6.53 -12.44 11.63
CA THR A 216 6.75 -13.46 10.60
C THR A 216 5.42 -14.07 10.21
N PHE A 217 5.16 -14.09 8.91
CA PHE A 217 3.96 -14.64 8.30
C PHE A 217 4.36 -15.83 7.44
N HIS A 218 3.63 -16.94 7.60
CA HIS A 218 3.90 -18.18 6.88
C HIS A 218 2.60 -18.75 6.32
N TRP A 219 2.58 -19.15 5.05
CA TRP A 219 1.46 -19.89 4.49
C TRP A 219 1.47 -21.33 5.00
N ASP A 220 0.40 -21.74 5.70
CA ASP A 220 0.21 -23.13 6.13
C ASP A 220 -0.73 -23.86 5.18
N ASP A 221 -0.20 -24.83 4.43
CA ASP A 221 -0.96 -25.61 3.45
C ASP A 221 -2.04 -26.48 4.11
N ALA A 222 -1.86 -26.91 5.36
CA ALA A 222 -2.84 -27.76 6.03
C ALA A 222 -4.10 -26.99 6.44
N SER A 223 -3.96 -25.74 6.90
CA SER A 223 -5.08 -24.86 7.24
C SER A 223 -5.53 -23.96 6.09
N GLN A 224 -4.75 -23.90 4.99
CA GLN A 224 -4.97 -23.01 3.85
C GLN A 224 -5.10 -21.56 4.32
N SER A 225 -4.18 -21.12 5.18
CA SER A 225 -4.20 -19.80 5.80
C SER A 225 -2.80 -19.28 6.12
N VAL A 226 -2.69 -17.95 6.19
CA VAL A 226 -1.48 -17.29 6.70
C VAL A 226 -1.45 -17.39 8.23
N GLN A 227 -0.39 -17.99 8.76
CA GLN A 227 -0.10 -18.07 10.17
C GLN A 227 0.86 -16.95 10.56
N HIS A 228 0.61 -16.33 11.70
CA HIS A 228 1.44 -15.27 12.27
C HIS A 228 2.24 -15.76 13.48
N SER A 229 3.47 -15.26 13.59
CA SER A 229 4.30 -15.34 14.79
C SER A 229 5.15 -14.07 14.94
N GLY A 230 5.74 -13.88 16.11
CA GLY A 230 6.52 -12.68 16.42
C GLY A 230 5.66 -11.57 17.03
N GLU A 231 6.09 -10.34 16.86
CA GLU A 231 5.57 -9.18 17.59
C GLU A 231 4.94 -8.17 16.63
N PHE A 232 3.76 -7.66 17.01
CA PHE A 232 3.20 -6.43 16.45
C PHE A 232 3.58 -5.23 17.33
N PRO A 233 3.44 -3.98 16.81
CA PRO A 233 3.47 -2.81 17.67
C PRO A 233 2.51 -2.95 18.86
N PRO A 234 2.83 -2.36 20.03
CA PRO A 234 2.14 -2.65 21.29
C PRO A 234 0.68 -2.18 21.36
N TYR A 235 0.21 -1.41 20.38
CA TYR A 235 -1.16 -0.91 20.27
C TYR A 235 -2.06 -1.76 19.37
N VAL A 236 -1.53 -2.79 18.72
CA VAL A 236 -2.33 -3.70 17.90
C VAL A 236 -3.00 -4.72 18.81
N GLU A 237 -4.33 -4.74 18.80
CA GLU A 237 -5.13 -5.78 19.47
C GLU A 237 -5.43 -6.91 18.47
N GLN A 238 -5.12 -8.15 18.86
CA GLN A 238 -5.30 -9.37 18.04
C GLN A 238 -6.64 -10.07 18.32
#